data_AF-A0A975SA94-F1
#
_entry.id   AF-A0A975SA94-F1
#
_cell.length_a   1.000
_cell.length_b   1.000
_cell.length_c   1.000
_cell.angle_alpha   90.00
_cell.angle_beta   90.00
_cell.angle_gamma   90.00
#
_symmetry.space_group_name_H-M   'P 1'
#
loop_
_entity.id
_entity.type
_entity.pdbx_description
1 polymer ?
#
loop_
_entity_poly.entity_id
_entity_poly.type
_entity_poly.pdbx_seq_one_letter_code
_entity_poly.pdbx_strand_id
1 'polypeptide(L)'
;MSMHITGNNSHGFSNEEILVKCLNNKSLQELSSHLKQFILSICSDNQISISDNTIITSEIATKELDPVSNKKINVKPDFYIHIKDSTFGISTKIGNGNSVHQEDIESFINWLKSLNSVNDCDESVYNDLRLLIWADGTIDGTAPIKRDLKGNVIGRFSTTQFKILFSDKWTKIQNLLTNNKEAIIRRALFFGKVGKEVHYIYHGNERHGSWIKQSKLLEFNLENEIEKSTFNVGRLSFQTYNADLKGTDSGKKKRGYIQLKYGNIQNDLANLMLQNTNNMGTFEGNIEEFSFSKLLNKNKSHSFWKYLSADLNLDTNNHYYVIKVVGHKFSKNAKKKVMCKSDNYIIRTCTPIDRNLLLKNDYQLTEEDLKLIPNYEILNNSGISVKLKDSKNYTITKMSVTNFKDAFTKYIDEIDNKIATLIFYCDKKQVNKNPTIANNLNVNIENYIKFCNEYYKINVTSILDYSALGKLTTLVKNEIKQVIDANIDLKEALFQGKGWFNPPYYTSFLFSHGKLSKELLMPYHIDNGSGRSKGKYYITIKPN
;
A
#
# COMPACT_ATOMS: atom_id res chain seq x y z
N MET A 1 -14.67 12.16 27.67
CA MET A 1 -13.69 13.25 27.49
C MET A 1 -12.85 12.95 26.25
N SER A 2 -13.08 13.67 25.15
CA SER A 2 -12.22 13.57 23.97
C SER A 2 -10.90 14.27 24.27
N MET A 3 -9.82 13.52 24.45
CA MET A 3 -8.48 14.10 24.48
C MET A 3 -8.21 14.74 23.11
N HIS A 4 -8.14 16.06 23.09
CA HIS A 4 -7.67 16.81 21.94
C HIS A 4 -6.16 16.52 21.79
N ILE A 5 -5.82 15.73 20.77
CA ILE A 5 -4.43 15.31 20.51
C ILE A 5 -3.67 16.50 19.92
N THR A 6 -2.66 16.98 20.64
CA THR A 6 -1.58 17.80 20.08
C THR A 6 -0.75 16.91 19.17
N GLY A 7 -0.52 17.31 17.91
CA GLY A 7 0.26 16.52 16.95
C GLY A 7 1.68 16.30 17.45
N ASN A 8 2.05 15.04 17.71
CA ASN A 8 3.40 14.64 18.09
C ASN A 8 4.15 14.15 16.83
N ASN A 9 5.18 14.89 16.41
CA ASN A 9 6.01 14.56 15.25
C ASN A 9 7.11 13.52 15.56
N SER A 10 7.27 13.08 16.82
CA SER A 10 8.34 12.15 17.22
C SER A 10 8.31 10.83 16.44
N HIS A 11 7.13 10.42 15.99
CA HIS A 11 6.95 9.21 15.20
C HIS A 11 7.57 9.32 13.79
N GLY A 12 7.49 10.49 13.15
CA GLY A 12 8.13 10.72 11.85
C GLY A 12 9.65 10.64 11.95
N PHE A 13 10.24 11.35 12.91
CA PHE A 13 11.70 11.35 13.13
C PHE A 13 12.23 9.96 13.49
N SER A 14 11.52 9.21 14.34
CA SER A 14 11.92 7.83 14.65
C SER A 14 11.88 6.92 13.41
N ASN A 15 10.94 7.12 12.50
CA ASN A 15 10.85 6.36 11.26
C ASN A 15 12.04 6.63 10.34
N GLU A 16 12.48 7.89 10.24
CA GLU A 16 13.69 8.29 9.48
C GLU A 16 14.94 7.57 10.02
N GLU A 17 15.15 7.57 11.34
CA GLU A 17 16.27 6.89 11.99
C GLU A 17 16.25 5.37 11.75
N ILE A 18 15.07 4.75 11.81
CA ILE A 18 14.90 3.32 11.56
C ILE A 18 15.22 2.97 10.10
N LEU A 19 14.74 3.77 9.13
CA LEU A 19 15.05 3.57 7.72
C LEU A 19 16.56 3.66 7.47
N VAL A 20 17.23 4.69 8.00
CA VAL A 20 18.68 4.85 7.90
C VAL A 20 19.40 3.64 8.52
N LYS A 21 19.01 3.21 9.72
CA LYS A 21 19.61 2.03 10.37
C LYS A 21 19.41 0.73 9.56
N CYS A 22 18.26 0.59 8.90
CA CYS A 22 17.95 -0.59 8.10
C CYS A 22 18.69 -0.63 6.76
N LEU A 23 19.16 0.52 6.26
CA LEU A 23 19.88 0.66 4.99
C LEU A 23 21.40 0.73 5.19
N ASN A 24 21.86 1.47 6.21
CA ASN A 24 23.26 1.84 6.35
C ASN A 24 24.18 0.64 6.59
N ASN A 25 25.29 0.60 5.86
CA ASN A 25 26.31 -0.45 5.91
C ASN A 25 25.77 -1.86 5.71
N LYS A 26 24.67 -2.01 4.96
CA LYS A 26 24.12 -3.33 4.60
C LYS A 26 24.38 -3.62 3.14
N SER A 27 24.72 -4.86 2.83
CA SER A 27 24.70 -5.34 1.45
C SER A 27 23.27 -5.46 0.94
N LEU A 28 23.09 -5.35 -0.38
CA LEU A 28 21.77 -5.50 -1.02
C LEU A 28 21.06 -6.79 -0.58
N GLN A 29 21.77 -7.90 -0.45
CA GLN A 29 21.21 -9.19 -0.01
C GLN A 29 20.71 -9.20 1.43
N GLU A 30 21.25 -8.37 2.31
CA GLU A 30 20.86 -8.26 3.72
C GLU A 30 19.65 -7.34 3.95
N LEU A 31 19.25 -6.57 2.94
CA LEU A 31 18.07 -5.72 3.00
C LEU A 31 16.79 -6.57 3.02
N SER A 32 15.75 -6.05 3.67
CA SER A 32 14.40 -6.60 3.54
C SER A 32 13.98 -6.60 2.08
N SER A 33 13.11 -7.54 1.67
CA SER A 33 12.61 -7.62 0.29
C SER A 33 12.05 -6.28 -0.20
N HIS A 34 11.42 -5.53 0.71
CA HIS A 34 10.86 -4.21 0.46
C HIS A 34 11.94 -3.16 0.19
N LEU A 35 12.90 -2.98 1.10
CA LEU A 35 13.99 -2.01 0.93
C LEU A 35 14.91 -2.38 -0.24
N LYS A 36 15.12 -3.68 -0.48
CA LYS A 36 15.83 -4.17 -1.68
C LYS A 36 15.15 -3.67 -2.96
N GLN A 37 13.82 -3.76 -3.05
CA GLN A 37 13.08 -3.26 -4.21
C GLN A 37 13.19 -1.74 -4.35
N PHE A 38 13.15 -1.00 -3.23
CA PHE A 38 13.34 0.44 -3.26
C PHE A 38 14.72 0.82 -3.83
N ILE A 39 15.79 0.20 -3.33
CA ILE A 39 17.15 0.40 -3.85
C ILE A 39 17.27 0.02 -5.33
N LEU A 40 16.73 -1.14 -5.74
CA LEU A 40 16.71 -1.56 -7.14
C LEU A 40 15.97 -0.56 -8.04
N SER A 41 14.89 0.06 -7.55
CA SER A 41 14.17 1.10 -8.26
C SER A 41 15.03 2.35 -8.46
N ILE A 42 15.71 2.82 -7.41
CA ILE A 42 16.64 3.96 -7.51
C ILE A 42 17.75 3.64 -8.53
N CYS A 43 18.34 2.45 -8.46
CA CYS A 43 19.37 2.04 -9.39
C CYS A 43 18.88 1.96 -10.84
N SER A 44 17.69 1.38 -11.06
CA SER A 44 17.08 1.30 -12.40
C SER A 44 16.80 2.68 -12.99
N ASP A 45 16.20 3.57 -12.19
CA ASP A 45 15.84 4.95 -12.60
C ASP A 45 17.05 5.83 -12.92
N ASN A 46 18.24 5.46 -12.46
CA ASN A 46 19.49 6.22 -12.62
C ASN A 46 20.59 5.38 -13.32
N GLN A 47 20.23 4.25 -13.92
CA GLN A 47 21.13 3.38 -14.69
C GLN A 47 22.39 2.92 -13.91
N ILE A 48 22.25 2.70 -12.61
CA ILE A 48 23.33 2.23 -11.73
C ILE A 48 23.32 0.71 -11.71
N SER A 49 24.40 0.09 -12.19
CA SER A 49 24.60 -1.35 -12.06
C SER A 49 25.02 -1.71 -10.63
N ILE A 50 24.38 -2.70 -10.01
CA ILE A 50 24.67 -3.18 -8.65
C ILE A 50 24.64 -4.71 -8.59
N SER A 51 25.23 -5.28 -7.53
CA SER A 51 25.24 -6.73 -7.25
C SER A 51 24.68 -7.00 -5.85
N ASP A 52 24.39 -8.27 -5.52
CA ASP A 52 23.91 -8.67 -4.19
C ASP A 52 24.86 -8.25 -3.04
N ASN A 53 26.15 -8.13 -3.33
CA ASN A 53 27.18 -7.72 -2.36
C ASN A 53 27.40 -6.20 -2.32
N THR A 54 26.70 -5.42 -3.14
CA THR A 54 26.84 -3.96 -3.13
C THR A 54 26.38 -3.40 -1.78
N ILE A 55 27.28 -2.68 -1.10
CA ILE A 55 26.99 -2.03 0.18
C ILE A 55 26.22 -0.74 -0.07
N ILE A 56 25.12 -0.58 0.66
CA ILE A 56 24.33 0.63 0.71
C ILE A 56 24.71 1.38 1.98
N THR A 57 24.97 2.68 1.85
CA THR A 57 25.19 3.55 3.01
C THR A 57 24.11 4.61 3.05
N SER A 58 23.80 5.12 4.24
CA SER A 58 22.78 6.14 4.41
C SER A 58 23.00 6.92 5.69
N GLU A 59 22.60 8.18 5.69
CA GLU A 59 22.75 9.09 6.83
C GLU A 59 21.55 10.03 6.98
N ILE A 60 21.24 10.42 8.22
CA ILE A 60 20.19 11.41 8.49
C ILE A 60 20.64 12.77 7.98
N ALA A 61 19.73 13.52 7.36
CA ALA A 61 20.04 14.83 6.84
C ALA A 61 20.31 15.82 7.99
N THR A 62 21.40 16.57 7.89
CA THR A 62 21.79 17.55 8.90
C THR A 62 21.15 18.91 8.66
N LYS A 63 20.93 19.68 9.73
CA LYS A 63 20.44 21.06 9.63
C LYS A 63 21.46 21.98 8.94
N GLU A 64 20.96 22.89 8.13
CA GLU A 64 21.75 23.89 7.41
C GLU A 64 21.23 25.32 7.66
N LEU A 65 22.05 26.33 7.34
CA LEU A 65 21.68 27.72 7.53
C LEU A 65 20.59 28.13 6.54
N ASP A 66 19.49 28.69 7.06
CA ASP A 66 18.48 29.37 6.27
C ASP A 66 19.08 30.65 5.66
N PRO A 67 19.08 30.81 4.32
CA PRO A 67 19.67 31.97 3.67
C PRO A 67 19.03 33.30 4.07
N VAL A 68 17.78 33.28 4.58
CA VAL A 68 17.07 34.49 4.99
C VAL A 68 17.26 34.78 6.47
N SER A 69 17.01 33.80 7.34
CA SER A 69 17.04 34.04 8.79
C SER A 69 18.40 33.79 9.45
N ASN A 70 19.37 33.23 8.71
CA ASN A 70 20.68 32.79 9.20
C ASN A 70 20.61 31.82 10.40
N LYS A 71 19.50 31.10 10.55
CA LYS A 71 19.29 30.08 11.59
C LYS A 71 19.41 28.70 10.99
N LYS A 72 19.92 27.75 11.77
CA LYS A 72 19.95 26.33 11.36
C LYS A 72 18.54 25.76 11.31
N ILE A 73 18.11 25.32 10.14
CA ILE A 73 16.81 24.68 9.89
C ILE A 73 17.00 23.29 9.30
N ASN A 74 15.98 22.43 9.44
CA ASN A 74 15.98 21.14 8.74
C ASN A 74 15.97 21.40 7.23
N VAL A 75 16.80 20.65 6.51
CA VAL A 75 16.76 20.62 5.05
C VAL A 75 15.54 19.82 4.59
N LYS A 76 15.26 19.84 3.29
CA LYS A 76 14.10 19.17 2.71
C LYS A 76 14.19 17.64 2.68
N PRO A 77 15.30 17.02 2.24
CA PRO A 77 15.49 15.58 2.43
C PRO A 77 15.56 15.28 3.93
N ASP A 78 14.93 14.19 4.32
CA ASP A 78 14.92 13.71 5.69
C ASP A 78 16.18 12.83 5.95
N PHE A 79 16.64 12.10 4.91
CA PHE A 79 17.91 11.37 4.92
C PHE A 79 18.50 11.21 3.51
N TYR A 80 19.75 10.78 3.43
CA TYR A 80 20.46 10.48 2.20
C TYR A 80 20.77 8.98 2.07
N ILE A 81 20.71 8.46 0.85
CA ILE A 81 21.20 7.13 0.48
C ILE A 81 22.37 7.32 -0.47
N HIS A 82 23.49 6.64 -0.21
CA HIS A 82 24.63 6.61 -1.11
C HIS A 82 24.80 5.21 -1.69
N ILE A 83 24.88 5.17 -3.02
CA ILE A 83 25.04 3.94 -3.81
C ILE A 83 26.18 4.20 -4.78
N LYS A 84 27.32 3.53 -4.56
CA LYS A 84 28.57 3.85 -5.27
C LYS A 84 28.89 5.35 -5.14
N ASP A 85 29.11 6.03 -6.26
CA ASP A 85 29.47 7.46 -6.31
C ASP A 85 28.25 8.39 -6.37
N SER A 86 27.03 7.86 -6.22
CA SER A 86 25.78 8.63 -6.31
C SER A 86 25.14 8.82 -4.94
N THR A 87 24.62 10.03 -4.71
CA THR A 87 23.89 10.39 -3.48
C THR A 87 22.47 10.79 -3.82
N PHE A 88 21.50 10.24 -3.08
CA PHE A 88 20.08 10.47 -3.29
C PHE A 88 19.43 10.99 -2.02
N GLY A 89 18.94 12.23 -2.05
CA GLY A 89 18.12 12.80 -0.98
C GLY A 89 16.71 12.21 -0.98
N ILE A 90 16.25 11.71 0.16
CA ILE A 90 14.95 11.06 0.32
C ILE A 90 14.08 11.90 1.27
N SER A 91 12.85 12.23 0.86
CA SER A 91 11.87 12.75 1.81
C SER A 91 10.88 11.66 2.21
N THR A 92 10.77 11.44 3.50
CA THR A 92 9.95 10.40 4.11
C THR A 92 8.66 10.99 4.64
N LYS A 93 7.57 10.25 4.46
CA LYS A 93 6.24 10.56 4.98
C LYS A 93 5.66 9.31 5.62
N ILE A 94 4.88 9.48 6.68
CA ILE A 94 4.17 8.38 7.34
C ILE A 94 2.84 8.87 7.91
N GLY A 95 1.86 7.96 8.01
CA GLY A 95 0.52 8.28 8.49
C GLY A 95 -0.28 9.20 7.55
N ASN A 96 -1.24 9.92 8.12
CA ASN A 96 -2.17 10.79 7.38
C ASN A 96 -1.71 12.26 7.31
N GLY A 97 -0.48 12.55 7.75
CA GLY A 97 0.07 13.90 7.68
C GLY A 97 0.15 14.35 6.23
N ASN A 98 -0.52 15.46 5.91
CA ASN A 98 -0.60 15.98 4.55
C ASN A 98 0.13 17.31 4.37
N SER A 99 0.71 17.88 5.43
CA SER A 99 1.51 19.11 5.32
C SER A 99 2.87 18.77 4.75
N VAL A 100 3.22 19.41 3.64
CA VAL A 100 4.48 19.16 2.95
C VAL A 100 5.45 20.31 3.10
N HIS A 101 4.97 21.54 3.31
CA HIS A 101 5.84 22.71 3.46
C HIS A 101 5.19 23.80 4.31
N GLN A 102 6.02 24.51 5.06
CA GLN A 102 5.65 25.64 5.91
C GLN A 102 6.82 26.62 5.97
N GLU A 103 6.53 27.91 5.83
CA GLU A 103 7.50 28.98 6.06
C GLU A 103 6.77 30.29 6.36
N ASP A 104 7.51 31.27 6.89
CA ASP A 104 6.99 32.60 7.11
C ASP A 104 6.69 33.32 5.78
N ILE A 105 5.70 34.20 5.79
CA ILE A 105 5.20 34.85 4.57
C ILE A 105 6.25 35.71 3.88
N GLU A 106 7.10 36.41 4.64
CA GLU A 106 8.12 37.28 4.05
C GLU A 106 9.22 36.47 3.36
N SER A 107 9.66 35.36 3.97
CA SER A 107 10.56 34.40 3.32
C SER A 107 9.99 33.89 2.00
N PHE A 108 8.69 33.55 1.96
CA PHE A 108 8.04 33.09 0.75
C PHE A 108 7.95 34.17 -0.33
N ILE A 109 7.56 35.40 0.04
CA ILE A 109 7.46 36.54 -0.88
C ILE A 109 8.85 36.89 -1.45
N ASN A 110 9.87 36.96 -0.61
CA ASN A 110 11.24 37.26 -1.05
C ASN A 110 11.76 36.18 -2.01
N TRP A 111 11.45 34.92 -1.75
CA TRP A 111 11.76 33.84 -2.68
C TRP A 111 10.98 33.98 -3.99
N LEU A 112 9.68 34.28 -3.97
CA LEU A 112 8.89 34.50 -5.20
C LEU A 112 9.48 35.64 -6.04
N LYS A 113 9.85 36.76 -5.41
CA LYS A 113 10.50 37.90 -6.08
C LYS A 113 11.85 37.56 -6.71
N SER A 114 12.55 36.53 -6.20
CA SER A 114 13.80 36.06 -6.79
C SER A 114 13.62 35.22 -8.05
N LEU A 115 12.40 34.81 -8.37
CA LEU A 115 12.10 34.04 -9.57
C LEU A 115 12.04 34.98 -10.78
N ASN A 116 12.81 34.67 -11.82
CA ASN A 116 12.81 35.44 -13.07
C ASN A 116 11.41 35.56 -13.71
N SER A 117 10.50 34.62 -13.45
CA SER A 117 9.11 34.62 -13.94
C SER A 117 8.19 35.62 -13.22
N VAL A 118 8.66 36.29 -12.16
CA VAL A 118 7.83 37.11 -11.25
C VAL A 118 8.33 38.56 -11.18
N ASN A 119 9.39 38.92 -11.91
CA ASN A 119 10.03 40.24 -11.81
C ASN A 119 9.11 41.44 -12.09
N ASP A 120 7.97 41.24 -12.77
CA ASP A 120 7.00 42.30 -13.11
C ASP A 120 5.68 42.24 -12.30
N CYS A 121 5.65 41.51 -11.17
CA CYS A 121 4.45 41.44 -10.34
C CYS A 121 4.28 42.70 -9.45
N ASP A 122 3.11 43.34 -9.53
CA ASP A 122 2.74 44.50 -8.71
C ASP A 122 2.81 44.17 -7.20
N GLU A 123 3.43 45.05 -6.42
CA GLU A 123 3.55 44.93 -4.95
C GLU A 123 2.18 44.77 -4.26
N SER A 124 1.11 45.28 -4.88
CA SER A 124 -0.26 45.11 -4.38
C SER A 124 -0.65 43.64 -4.20
N VAL A 125 -0.14 42.72 -5.05
CA VAL A 125 -0.44 41.29 -4.95
C VAL A 125 0.26 40.65 -3.75
N TYR A 126 1.47 41.10 -3.41
CA TYR A 126 2.17 40.63 -2.20
C TYR A 126 1.47 41.12 -0.92
N ASN A 127 0.93 42.34 -0.94
CA ASN A 127 0.10 42.84 0.15
C ASN A 127 -1.21 42.06 0.30
N ASP A 128 -1.83 41.64 -0.80
CA ASP A 128 -2.98 40.74 -0.78
C ASP A 128 -2.62 39.38 -0.15
N LEU A 129 -1.42 38.85 -0.45
CA LEU A 129 -0.92 37.62 0.15
C LEU A 129 -0.64 37.76 1.65
N ARG A 130 -0.05 38.89 2.09
CA ARG A 130 0.14 39.22 3.51
C ARG A 130 -1.19 39.28 4.25
N LEU A 131 -2.18 39.97 3.67
CA LEU A 131 -3.53 40.09 4.22
C LEU A 131 -4.18 38.70 4.43
N LEU A 132 -4.04 37.81 3.44
CA LEU A 132 -4.53 36.43 3.54
C LEU A 132 -3.85 35.66 4.69
N ILE A 133 -2.53 35.77 4.83
CA ILE A 133 -1.77 34.89 5.72
C ILE A 133 -1.78 35.36 7.17
N TRP A 134 -1.75 36.68 7.41
CA TRP A 134 -1.98 37.25 8.74
C TRP A 134 -3.42 37.07 9.20
N ALA A 135 -4.36 37.12 8.25
CA ALA A 135 -5.75 36.73 8.43
C ALA A 135 -6.49 37.51 9.53
N ASP A 136 -6.14 38.78 9.73
CA ASP A 136 -6.68 39.66 10.78
C ASP A 136 -7.12 41.05 10.27
N GLY A 137 -7.14 41.25 8.95
CA GLY A 137 -7.45 42.52 8.31
C GLY A 137 -6.25 43.45 8.11
N THR A 138 -5.05 43.07 8.57
CA THR A 138 -3.80 43.83 8.40
C THR A 138 -2.81 43.08 7.52
N ILE A 139 -1.76 43.76 7.06
CA ILE A 139 -0.66 43.16 6.27
C ILE A 139 0.58 42.83 7.11
N ASP A 140 0.57 43.16 8.41
CA ASP A 140 1.70 43.02 9.33
C ASP A 140 1.35 42.24 10.60
N GLY A 141 0.09 41.82 10.75
CA GLY A 141 -0.37 40.98 11.85
C GLY A 141 -0.66 41.73 13.15
N THR A 142 -0.79 43.06 13.09
CA THR A 142 -0.88 43.96 14.25
C THR A 142 -2.32 44.18 14.76
N ALA A 143 -3.33 43.52 14.18
CA ALA A 143 -4.72 43.76 14.59
C ALA A 143 -4.94 43.50 16.10
N PRO A 144 -5.65 44.40 16.80
CA PRO A 144 -5.88 44.26 18.24
C PRO A 144 -6.75 43.04 18.55
N ILE A 145 -6.43 42.36 19.65
CA ILE A 145 -7.22 41.21 20.11
C ILE A 145 -8.46 41.71 20.85
N LYS A 146 -9.55 41.90 20.11
CA LYS A 146 -10.90 42.15 20.65
C LYS A 146 -11.78 40.93 20.38
N ARG A 147 -12.56 40.48 21.37
CA ARG A 147 -13.35 39.23 21.26
C ARG A 147 -14.84 39.50 21.08
N ASP A 148 -15.50 38.69 20.27
CA ASP A 148 -16.96 38.63 20.17
C ASP A 148 -17.57 37.84 21.34
N LEU A 149 -18.91 37.82 21.42
CA LEU A 149 -19.66 37.06 22.44
C LEU A 149 -19.42 35.53 22.38
N LYS A 150 -18.86 35.02 21.28
CA LYS A 150 -18.50 33.60 21.08
C LYS A 150 -17.01 33.34 21.37
N GLY A 151 -16.27 34.34 21.84
CA GLY A 151 -14.86 34.28 22.17
C GLY A 151 -13.91 34.26 20.96
N ASN A 152 -14.39 34.54 19.75
CA ASN A 152 -13.55 34.71 18.56
C ASN A 152 -12.94 36.10 18.52
N VAL A 153 -11.74 36.22 17.97
CA VAL A 153 -11.11 37.52 17.72
C VAL A 153 -11.79 38.19 16.53
N ILE A 154 -12.34 39.37 16.77
CA ILE A 154 -13.01 40.22 15.78
C ILE A 154 -12.01 40.58 14.68
N GLY A 155 -12.45 40.48 13.42
CA GLY A 155 -11.62 40.80 12.25
C GLY A 155 -10.75 39.65 11.75
N ARG A 156 -10.61 38.55 12.51
CA ARG A 156 -9.91 37.37 12.02
C ARG A 156 -10.79 36.50 11.14
N PHE A 157 -10.21 35.94 10.08
CA PHE A 157 -10.94 35.14 9.10
C PHE A 157 -10.16 33.90 8.67
N SER A 158 -10.87 32.88 8.21
CA SER A 158 -10.32 31.68 7.56
C SER A 158 -10.07 31.92 6.07
N THR A 159 -9.32 31.03 5.41
CA THR A 159 -9.13 31.04 3.95
C THR A 159 -10.46 31.05 3.20
N THR A 160 -11.45 30.28 3.66
CA THR A 160 -12.78 30.23 3.03
C THR A 160 -13.53 31.55 3.18
N GLN A 161 -13.43 32.20 4.34
CA GLN A 161 -14.01 33.53 4.54
C GLN A 161 -13.29 34.59 3.71
N PHE A 162 -11.96 34.50 3.54
CA PHE A 162 -11.21 35.41 2.68
C PHE A 162 -11.72 35.41 1.23
N LYS A 163 -12.07 34.24 0.69
CA LYS A 163 -12.66 34.13 -0.66
C LYS A 163 -13.93 34.96 -0.82
N ILE A 164 -14.75 35.01 0.22
CA ILE A 164 -16.03 35.74 0.22
C ILE A 164 -15.80 37.24 0.45
N LEU A 165 -14.96 37.58 1.43
CA LEU A 165 -14.70 38.97 1.83
C LEU A 165 -13.85 39.74 0.82
N PHE A 166 -12.99 39.04 0.08
CA PHE A 166 -11.96 39.62 -0.77
C PHE A 166 -11.83 38.87 -2.10
N SER A 167 -12.93 38.73 -2.85
CA SER A 167 -12.98 37.96 -4.10
C SER A 167 -11.96 38.39 -5.14
N ASP A 168 -11.73 39.71 -5.29
CA ASP A 168 -10.81 40.23 -6.30
C ASP A 168 -9.35 39.93 -5.93
N LYS A 169 -9.02 40.06 -4.63
CA LYS A 169 -7.71 39.70 -4.08
C LYS A 169 -7.46 38.20 -4.19
N TRP A 170 -8.51 37.38 -3.98
CA TRP A 170 -8.44 35.95 -4.22
C TRP A 170 -8.01 35.64 -5.66
N THR A 171 -8.67 36.24 -6.65
CA THR A 171 -8.32 36.02 -8.06
C THR A 171 -6.87 36.41 -8.36
N LYS A 172 -6.41 37.55 -7.85
CA LYS A 172 -5.00 37.99 -8.00
C LYS A 172 -4.01 36.99 -7.41
N ILE A 173 -4.25 36.54 -6.18
CA ILE A 173 -3.39 35.56 -5.51
C ILE A 173 -3.39 34.23 -6.27
N GLN A 174 -4.55 33.73 -6.68
CA GLN A 174 -4.64 32.47 -7.41
C GLN A 174 -3.90 32.54 -8.74
N ASN A 175 -3.99 33.66 -9.48
CA ASN A 175 -3.25 33.85 -10.72
C ASN A 175 -1.73 33.85 -10.49
N LEU A 176 -1.25 34.55 -9.45
CA LEU A 176 0.17 34.53 -9.06
C LEU A 176 0.65 33.10 -8.78
N LEU A 177 -0.14 32.32 -8.03
CA LEU A 177 0.18 30.94 -7.68
C LEU A 177 0.18 30.02 -8.91
N THR A 178 -0.81 30.14 -9.80
CA THR A 178 -0.93 29.34 -11.02
C THR A 178 0.23 29.61 -11.98
N ASN A 179 0.59 30.88 -12.19
CA ASN A 179 1.68 31.27 -13.09
C ASN A 179 3.05 30.75 -12.61
N ASN A 180 3.20 30.48 -11.32
CA ASN A 180 4.45 30.02 -10.71
C ASN A 180 4.34 28.59 -10.13
N LYS A 181 3.33 27.83 -10.55
CA LYS A 181 2.97 26.57 -9.90
C LYS A 181 4.10 25.56 -9.87
N GLU A 182 4.86 25.41 -10.96
CA GLU A 182 5.97 24.45 -11.02
C GLU A 182 7.06 24.79 -9.99
N ALA A 183 7.49 26.06 -9.94
CA ALA A 183 8.50 26.52 -9.00
C ALA A 183 8.05 26.34 -7.55
N ILE A 184 6.77 26.65 -7.27
CA ILE A 184 6.18 26.48 -5.93
C ILE A 184 6.11 25.00 -5.54
N ILE A 185 5.67 24.11 -6.45
CA ILE A 185 5.63 22.67 -6.21
C ILE A 185 7.04 22.15 -5.94
N ARG A 186 8.03 22.55 -6.74
CA ARG A 186 9.43 22.17 -6.58
C ARG A 186 9.98 22.61 -5.22
N ARG A 187 9.79 23.88 -4.83
CA ARG A 187 10.18 24.36 -3.50
C ARG A 187 9.51 23.54 -2.39
N ALA A 188 8.20 23.34 -2.51
CA ALA A 188 7.39 22.75 -1.46
C ALA A 188 7.59 21.25 -1.29
N LEU A 189 7.96 20.51 -2.35
CA LEU A 189 8.16 19.07 -2.29
C LEU A 189 9.63 18.67 -2.28
N PHE A 190 10.49 19.40 -2.98
CA PHE A 190 11.82 18.89 -3.33
C PHE A 190 13.01 19.68 -2.83
N PHE A 191 12.91 21.01 -2.70
CA PHE A 191 14.08 21.84 -2.37
C PHE A 191 14.01 22.51 -0.99
N GLY A 192 12.81 22.80 -0.50
CA GLY A 192 12.62 23.58 0.73
C GLY A 192 13.27 24.96 0.66
N LYS A 193 13.64 25.51 1.83
CA LYS A 193 14.25 26.85 1.92
C LYS A 193 15.75 26.87 1.57
N VAL A 194 16.46 25.78 1.86
CA VAL A 194 17.93 25.70 1.72
C VAL A 194 18.37 25.18 0.35
N GLY A 195 17.43 24.69 -0.49
CA GLY A 195 17.76 24.25 -1.85
C GLY A 195 18.35 22.85 -1.94
N LYS A 196 18.33 22.06 -0.85
CA LYS A 196 18.80 20.67 -0.87
C LYS A 196 17.75 19.78 -1.51
N GLU A 197 18.17 19.04 -2.53
CA GLU A 197 17.28 18.30 -3.42
C GLU A 197 16.82 16.96 -2.83
N VAL A 198 15.51 16.73 -2.91
CA VAL A 198 14.87 15.43 -2.74
C VAL A 198 14.74 14.77 -4.09
N HIS A 199 15.42 13.65 -4.26
CA HIS A 199 15.37 12.85 -5.48
C HIS A 199 14.16 11.90 -5.47
N TYR A 200 13.76 11.43 -4.28
CA TYR A 200 12.64 10.49 -4.10
C TYR A 200 11.78 10.88 -2.91
N ILE A 201 10.46 10.75 -3.08
CA ILE A 201 9.53 10.76 -1.95
C ILE A 201 9.20 9.32 -1.59
N TYR A 202 9.32 8.98 -0.32
CA TYR A 202 8.99 7.68 0.27
C TYR A 202 7.87 7.85 1.29
N HIS A 203 6.77 7.09 1.16
CA HIS A 203 5.67 7.06 2.12
C HIS A 203 5.54 5.67 2.73
N GLY A 204 5.89 5.51 4.01
CA GLY A 204 5.89 4.22 4.69
C GLY A 204 6.98 4.09 5.76
N ASN A 205 7.30 2.86 6.12
CA ASN A 205 8.36 2.47 7.08
C ASN A 205 9.32 1.46 6.45
N GLU A 206 10.20 0.83 7.24
CA GLU A 206 11.22 -0.11 6.75
C GLU A 206 10.65 -1.44 6.20
N ARG A 207 9.40 -1.75 6.50
CA ARG A 207 8.74 -3.00 6.12
C ARG A 207 7.84 -2.86 4.90
N HIS A 208 7.21 -1.70 4.74
CA HIS A 208 6.26 -1.43 3.67
C HIS A 208 6.22 0.07 3.34
N GLY A 209 5.85 0.40 2.11
CA GLY A 209 5.72 1.79 1.67
C GLY A 209 5.60 1.93 0.16
N SER A 210 5.38 3.17 -0.26
CA SER A 210 5.37 3.55 -1.67
C SER A 210 6.38 4.65 -1.92
N TRP A 211 7.12 4.61 -3.03
CA TRP A 211 8.09 5.60 -3.41
C TRP A 211 7.96 6.04 -4.86
N ILE A 212 8.40 7.25 -5.16
CA ILE A 212 8.46 7.75 -6.54
C ILE A 212 9.63 8.71 -6.72
N LYS A 213 10.19 8.73 -7.93
CA LYS A 213 11.17 9.73 -8.35
C LYS A 213 10.52 11.11 -8.44
N GLN A 214 11.26 12.14 -8.04
CA GLN A 214 10.89 13.56 -8.12
C GLN A 214 10.22 13.94 -9.43
N SER A 215 10.84 13.60 -10.56
CA SER A 215 10.39 14.04 -11.89
C SER A 215 8.99 13.53 -12.22
N LYS A 216 8.74 12.24 -11.97
CA LYS A 216 7.43 11.61 -12.20
C LYS A 216 6.34 12.21 -11.32
N LEU A 217 6.65 12.51 -10.05
CA LEU A 217 5.67 13.14 -9.16
C LEU A 217 5.37 14.58 -9.57
N LEU A 218 6.39 15.33 -10.04
CA LEU A 218 6.21 16.69 -10.52
C LEU A 218 5.27 16.72 -11.73
N GLU A 219 5.55 15.90 -12.74
CA GLU A 219 4.72 15.73 -13.94
C GLU A 219 3.26 15.44 -13.55
N PHE A 220 3.06 14.41 -12.72
CA PHE A 220 1.73 14.05 -12.23
C PHE A 220 1.02 15.21 -11.50
N ASN A 221 1.76 15.98 -10.69
CA ASN A 221 1.21 17.12 -9.94
C ASN A 221 0.74 18.26 -10.85
N LEU A 222 1.46 18.49 -11.96
CA LEU A 222 1.16 19.51 -12.96
C LEU A 222 -0.01 19.12 -13.87
N GLU A 223 -0.15 17.84 -14.18
CA GLU A 223 -1.19 17.33 -15.09
C GLU A 223 -2.54 17.08 -14.39
N ASN A 224 -2.53 16.81 -13.09
CA ASN A 224 -3.71 16.35 -12.35
C ASN A 224 -4.13 17.35 -11.26
N GLU A 225 -4.41 18.60 -11.63
CA GLU A 225 -4.77 19.65 -10.67
C GLU A 225 -6.03 19.29 -9.85
N ILE A 226 -6.09 19.82 -8.62
CA ILE A 226 -7.28 19.65 -7.76
C ILE A 226 -8.17 20.87 -7.83
N GLU A 227 -9.48 20.69 -7.79
CA GLU A 227 -10.43 21.77 -7.52
C GLU A 227 -10.89 21.68 -6.06
N LYS A 228 -10.47 22.65 -5.24
CA LYS A 228 -10.87 22.76 -3.82
C LYS A 228 -11.37 24.16 -3.51
N SER A 229 -11.98 24.30 -2.33
CA SER A 229 -12.40 25.59 -1.78
C SER A 229 -11.24 26.46 -1.27
N THR A 230 -9.99 25.95 -1.31
CA THR A 230 -8.75 26.65 -0.97
C THR A 230 -8.00 27.11 -2.23
N PHE A 231 -6.93 27.90 -2.06
CA PHE A 231 -6.01 28.15 -3.18
C PHE A 231 -5.32 26.85 -3.59
N ASN A 232 -5.13 26.68 -4.89
CA ASN A 232 -4.58 25.47 -5.47
C ASN A 232 -3.27 25.76 -6.21
N VAL A 233 -2.32 24.83 -6.09
CA VAL A 233 -1.05 24.84 -6.81
C VAL A 233 -0.78 23.42 -7.29
N GLY A 234 -1.23 23.09 -8.50
CA GLY A 234 -1.29 21.70 -8.96
C GLY A 234 -2.19 20.86 -8.03
N ARG A 235 -1.61 19.83 -7.41
CA ARG A 235 -2.24 18.98 -6.36
C ARG A 235 -2.06 19.48 -4.94
N LEU A 236 -1.35 20.59 -4.74
CA LEU A 236 -1.15 21.20 -3.44
C LEU A 236 -2.28 22.19 -3.14
N SER A 237 -2.67 22.25 -1.87
CA SER A 237 -3.51 23.34 -1.34
C SER A 237 -2.65 24.34 -0.59
N PHE A 238 -2.79 25.62 -0.94
CA PHE A 238 -2.13 26.76 -0.29
C PHE A 238 -3.10 27.44 0.68
N GLN A 239 -2.66 27.65 1.93
CA GLN A 239 -3.50 28.25 2.98
C GLN A 239 -2.65 28.89 4.09
N THR A 240 -3.28 29.73 4.92
CA THR A 240 -2.68 30.15 6.20
C THR A 240 -2.47 28.94 7.10
N TYR A 241 -1.33 28.88 7.80
CA TYR A 241 -1.06 27.78 8.73
C TYR A 241 -2.06 27.79 9.89
N ASN A 242 -2.29 28.96 10.49
CA ASN A 242 -3.33 29.15 11.50
C ASN A 242 -3.69 30.64 11.62
N ALA A 243 -4.96 30.97 11.36
CA ALA A 243 -5.49 32.31 11.59
C ALA A 243 -5.67 32.64 13.08
N ASP A 244 -5.62 31.64 13.97
CA ASP A 244 -5.80 31.78 15.42
C ASP A 244 -7.11 32.50 15.76
N LEU A 245 -8.24 32.01 15.24
CA LEU A 245 -9.55 32.66 15.41
C LEU A 245 -9.95 32.88 16.89
N LYS A 246 -9.34 32.15 17.83
CA LYS A 246 -9.58 32.26 19.27
C LYS A 246 -8.49 33.02 20.04
N GLY A 247 -7.45 33.56 19.41
CA GLY A 247 -6.44 34.37 20.11
C GLY A 247 -5.69 33.60 21.20
N THR A 248 -5.20 32.40 20.88
CA THR A 248 -4.51 31.50 21.82
C THR A 248 -3.00 31.65 21.71
N ASP A 249 -2.25 31.41 22.79
CA ASP A 249 -0.77 31.47 22.75
C ASP A 249 -0.15 30.50 21.75
N SER A 250 -0.75 29.31 21.63
CA SER A 250 -0.31 28.29 20.66
C SER A 250 -0.60 28.68 19.21
N GLY A 251 -1.71 29.41 18.97
CA GLY A 251 -2.09 29.90 17.65
C GLY A 251 -1.29 31.14 17.24
N LYS A 252 -0.99 32.04 18.18
CA LYS A 252 -0.20 33.26 17.95
C LYS A 252 1.14 32.96 17.27
N LYS A 253 1.85 31.91 17.71
CA LYS A 253 3.16 31.50 17.16
C LYS A 253 3.08 30.94 15.72
N LYS A 254 1.88 30.64 15.24
CA LYS A 254 1.62 29.99 13.93
C LYS A 254 1.07 30.96 12.89
N ARG A 255 0.70 32.19 13.29
CA ARG A 255 0.25 33.26 12.39
C ARG A 255 1.41 33.80 11.56
N GLY A 256 1.12 34.31 10.36
CA GLY A 256 2.15 34.83 9.45
C GLY A 256 2.92 33.72 8.71
N TYR A 257 2.51 32.47 8.84
CA TYR A 257 3.10 31.33 8.13
C TYR A 257 2.16 30.81 7.05
N ILE A 258 2.73 30.54 5.88
CA ILE A 258 2.07 29.78 4.83
C ILE A 258 2.11 28.28 5.16
N GLN A 259 1.15 27.54 4.61
CA GLN A 259 1.14 26.08 4.66
C GLN A 259 0.69 25.51 3.32
N LEU A 260 1.52 24.64 2.76
CA LEU A 260 1.18 23.82 1.59
C LEU A 260 0.88 22.39 2.05
N LYS A 261 -0.27 21.86 1.61
CA LYS A 261 -0.67 20.48 1.89
C LYS A 261 -0.88 19.66 0.63
N TYR A 262 -0.39 18.43 0.64
CA TYR A 262 -0.68 17.41 -0.34
C TYR A 262 -1.58 16.33 0.28
N GLY A 263 -2.90 16.52 0.14
CA GLY A 263 -3.90 15.66 0.80
C GLY A 263 -3.86 14.19 0.40
N ASN A 264 -3.57 13.89 -0.87
CA ASN A 264 -3.68 12.54 -1.44
C ASN A 264 -2.32 11.89 -1.74
N ILE A 265 -1.23 12.41 -1.17
CA ILE A 265 0.14 11.97 -1.51
C ILE A 265 0.31 10.44 -1.38
N GLN A 266 -0.23 9.82 -0.34
CA GLN A 266 -0.13 8.37 -0.15
C GLN A 266 -0.76 7.59 -1.32
N ASN A 267 -1.99 7.96 -1.71
CA ASN A 267 -2.72 7.28 -2.77
C ASN A 267 -2.09 7.54 -4.13
N ASP A 268 -1.67 8.78 -4.39
CA ASP A 268 -1.02 9.15 -5.64
C ASP A 268 0.32 8.41 -5.81
N LEU A 269 1.13 8.28 -4.74
CA LEU A 269 2.36 7.49 -4.76
C LEU A 269 2.09 6.01 -5.02
N ALA A 270 1.09 5.41 -4.37
CA ALA A 270 0.72 4.02 -4.60
C ALA A 270 0.27 3.79 -6.06
N ASN A 271 -0.57 4.67 -6.61
CA ASN A 271 -1.04 4.59 -7.98
C ASN A 271 0.10 4.74 -9.00
N LEU A 272 1.00 5.71 -8.78
CA LEU A 272 2.15 5.92 -9.66
C LEU A 272 3.13 4.75 -9.62
N MET A 273 3.35 4.15 -8.44
CA MET A 273 4.15 2.92 -8.37
C MET A 273 3.51 1.77 -9.13
N LEU A 274 2.20 1.59 -8.98
CA LEU A 274 1.46 0.52 -9.66
C LEU A 274 1.64 0.58 -11.18
N GLN A 275 1.47 1.77 -11.75
CA GLN A 275 1.68 2.02 -13.19
C GLN A 275 3.11 1.68 -13.66
N ASN A 276 4.09 1.70 -12.75
CA ASN A 276 5.49 1.40 -13.03
C ASN A 276 5.89 -0.06 -12.75
N THR A 277 4.97 -0.93 -12.29
CA THR A 277 5.28 -2.34 -11.94
C THR A 277 4.79 -3.36 -12.98
N ASN A 278 5.68 -4.27 -13.40
CA ASN A 278 5.34 -5.35 -14.34
C ASN A 278 4.55 -6.53 -13.71
N ASN A 279 4.35 -6.55 -12.39
CA ASN A 279 3.65 -7.61 -11.64
C ASN A 279 2.57 -7.04 -10.69
N MET A 280 1.65 -6.24 -11.24
CA MET A 280 0.62 -5.49 -10.51
C MET A 280 -0.13 -6.34 -9.46
N GLY A 281 -0.62 -7.53 -9.82
CA GLY A 281 -1.51 -8.29 -8.91
C GLY A 281 -0.90 -8.79 -7.60
N THR A 282 0.42 -9.04 -7.52
CA THR A 282 1.06 -9.47 -6.25
C THR A 282 1.37 -8.29 -5.35
N PHE A 283 1.76 -7.15 -5.93
CA PHE A 283 2.01 -5.92 -5.20
C PHE A 283 0.71 -5.31 -4.66
N GLU A 284 -0.33 -5.23 -5.49
CA GLU A 284 -1.67 -4.81 -5.06
C GLU A 284 -2.19 -5.71 -3.93
N GLY A 285 -2.04 -7.03 -4.06
CA GLY A 285 -2.52 -7.99 -3.07
C GLY A 285 -1.89 -7.75 -1.69
N ASN A 286 -0.57 -7.57 -1.67
CA ASN A 286 0.15 -7.22 -0.46
C ASN A 286 -0.32 -5.87 0.12
N ILE A 287 -0.47 -4.83 -0.70
CA ILE A 287 -0.98 -3.52 -0.24
C ILE A 287 -2.36 -3.66 0.38
N GLU A 288 -3.27 -4.42 -0.22
CA GLU A 288 -4.63 -4.61 0.28
C GLU A 288 -4.61 -5.36 1.62
N GLU A 289 -3.79 -6.42 1.74
CA GLU A 289 -3.59 -7.15 2.99
C GLU A 289 -3.09 -6.25 4.13
N PHE A 290 -2.06 -5.44 3.85
CA PHE A 290 -1.51 -4.48 4.82
C PHE A 290 -2.52 -3.38 5.16
N SER A 291 -3.27 -2.91 4.16
CA SER A 291 -4.32 -1.90 4.33
C SER A 291 -5.47 -2.41 5.19
N PHE A 292 -5.82 -3.70 5.11
CA PHE A 292 -6.88 -4.30 5.91
C PHE A 292 -6.53 -4.33 7.41
N SER A 293 -5.32 -4.80 7.77
CA SER A 293 -4.83 -4.77 9.16
C SER A 293 -4.78 -3.33 9.70
N LYS A 294 -4.19 -2.40 8.93
CA LYS A 294 -4.13 -0.97 9.27
C LYS A 294 -5.52 -0.38 9.53
N LEU A 295 -6.45 -0.60 8.60
CA LEU A 295 -7.81 -0.05 8.65
C LEU A 295 -8.50 -0.43 9.95
N LEU A 296 -8.50 -1.71 10.29
CA LEU A 296 -9.19 -2.22 11.48
C LEU A 296 -8.45 -1.88 12.76
N ASN A 297 -7.12 -1.89 12.76
CA ASN A 297 -6.38 -1.51 13.96
C ASN A 297 -6.47 -0.01 14.28
N LYS A 298 -6.56 0.84 13.25
CA LYS A 298 -6.69 2.30 13.41
C LYS A 298 -8.12 2.73 13.70
N ASN A 299 -9.11 2.12 13.05
CA ASN A 299 -10.52 2.47 13.19
C ASN A 299 -11.31 1.32 13.85
N LYS A 300 -11.34 1.32 15.19
CA LYS A 300 -12.10 0.33 15.98
C LYS A 300 -13.62 0.43 15.82
N SER A 301 -14.13 1.52 15.25
CA SER A 301 -15.57 1.71 14.95
C SER A 301 -15.99 1.27 13.54
N HIS A 302 -15.06 0.74 12.73
CA HIS A 302 -15.34 0.33 11.36
C HIS A 302 -16.46 -0.72 11.28
N SER A 303 -17.27 -0.71 10.22
CA SER A 303 -18.40 -1.62 10.05
C SER A 303 -17.99 -3.09 10.10
N PHE A 304 -16.81 -3.42 9.61
CA PHE A 304 -16.27 -4.79 9.68
C PHE A 304 -16.01 -5.26 11.11
N TRP A 305 -15.66 -4.38 12.05
CA TRP A 305 -15.57 -4.77 13.47
C TRP A 305 -16.94 -5.16 14.01
N LYS A 306 -18.02 -4.46 13.61
CA LYS A 306 -19.38 -4.84 14.01
C LYS A 306 -19.74 -6.23 13.48
N TYR A 307 -19.42 -6.50 12.22
CA TYR A 307 -19.64 -7.80 11.59
C TYR A 307 -18.85 -8.92 12.29
N LEU A 308 -17.55 -8.71 12.50
CA LEU A 308 -16.67 -9.66 13.21
C LEU A 308 -17.09 -9.84 14.68
N SER A 309 -17.52 -8.78 15.35
CA SER A 309 -17.96 -8.82 16.75
C SER A 309 -19.20 -9.68 16.93
N ALA A 310 -20.18 -9.54 16.03
CA ALA A 310 -21.39 -10.33 16.05
C ALA A 310 -21.09 -11.81 15.77
N ASP A 311 -20.18 -12.08 14.83
CA ASP A 311 -19.92 -13.45 14.40
C ASP A 311 -19.01 -14.24 15.33
N LEU A 312 -17.97 -13.60 15.86
CA LEU A 312 -17.00 -14.20 16.77
C LEU A 312 -17.38 -14.05 18.25
N ASN A 313 -18.54 -13.46 18.55
CA ASN A 313 -19.00 -13.15 19.90
C ASN A 313 -17.93 -12.41 20.71
N LEU A 314 -17.38 -11.34 20.14
CA LEU A 314 -16.33 -10.55 20.79
C LEU A 314 -16.89 -9.81 22.01
N ASP A 315 -16.18 -9.89 23.13
CA ASP A 315 -16.56 -9.32 24.42
C ASP A 315 -16.10 -7.86 24.54
N THR A 316 -16.99 -6.98 25.00
CA THR A 316 -16.72 -5.54 25.17
C THR A 316 -15.64 -5.22 26.20
N ASN A 317 -15.32 -6.14 27.12
CA ASN A 317 -14.29 -5.93 28.14
C ASN A 317 -12.85 -6.20 27.63
N ASN A 318 -12.71 -6.69 26.41
CA ASN A 318 -11.43 -7.04 25.82
C ASN A 318 -11.04 -6.12 24.67
N HIS A 319 -9.76 -6.14 24.30
CA HIS A 319 -9.23 -5.40 23.16
C HIS A 319 -8.80 -6.35 22.05
N TYR A 320 -9.27 -6.08 20.84
CA TYR A 320 -9.03 -6.93 19.67
C TYR A 320 -8.22 -6.23 18.60
N TYR A 321 -7.29 -6.95 18.00
CA TYR A 321 -6.41 -6.42 16.96
C TYR A 321 -6.24 -7.43 15.83
N VAL A 322 -6.15 -6.92 14.61
CA VAL A 322 -5.92 -7.72 13.41
C VAL A 322 -4.41 -7.85 13.20
N ILE A 323 -3.95 -9.09 13.02
CA ILE A 323 -2.56 -9.46 12.82
C ILE A 323 -2.40 -10.04 11.41
N LYS A 324 -1.50 -9.46 10.61
CA LYS A 324 -1.14 -10.01 9.31
C LYS A 324 -0.29 -11.26 9.50
N VAL A 325 -0.64 -12.32 8.79
CA VAL A 325 0.15 -13.55 8.71
C VAL A 325 1.44 -13.30 7.93
N VAL A 326 2.54 -13.86 8.44
CA VAL A 326 3.87 -13.78 7.84
C VAL A 326 4.42 -15.17 7.54
N GLY A 327 4.93 -15.32 6.32
CA GLY A 327 5.68 -16.51 5.90
C GLY A 327 4.83 -17.78 5.71
N HIS A 328 5.54 -18.89 5.54
CA HIS A 328 4.93 -20.19 5.25
C HIS A 328 4.47 -20.91 6.54
N LYS A 329 3.29 -21.53 6.51
CA LYS A 329 2.72 -22.34 7.59
C LYS A 329 2.68 -23.81 7.21
N PHE A 330 2.79 -24.69 8.19
CA PHE A 330 2.78 -26.13 7.95
C PHE A 330 1.41 -26.57 7.42
N SER A 331 1.39 -27.24 6.27
CA SER A 331 0.20 -27.85 5.70
C SER A 331 0.24 -29.36 5.90
N LYS A 332 -0.84 -29.93 6.44
CA LYS A 332 -1.01 -31.38 6.58
C LYS A 332 -1.12 -32.09 5.23
N ASN A 333 -1.68 -31.43 4.21
CA ASN A 333 -1.76 -31.96 2.84
C ASN A 333 -0.36 -32.02 2.20
N ALA A 334 0.35 -30.88 2.18
CA ALA A 334 1.66 -30.81 1.51
C ALA A 334 2.81 -31.39 2.34
N LYS A 335 2.56 -31.73 3.63
CA LYS A 335 3.54 -32.21 4.62
C LYS A 335 4.78 -31.31 4.75
N LYS A 336 4.62 -30.01 4.48
CA LYS A 336 5.68 -29.00 4.53
C LYS A 336 5.10 -27.61 4.78
N LYS A 337 5.98 -26.64 5.05
CA LYS A 337 5.58 -25.24 5.16
C LYS A 337 5.26 -24.67 3.76
N VAL A 338 4.06 -24.14 3.59
CA VAL A 338 3.55 -23.49 2.38
C VAL A 338 2.73 -22.24 2.75
N MET A 339 2.34 -21.42 1.77
CA MET A 339 1.46 -20.29 2.07
C MET A 339 0.11 -20.81 2.57
N CYS A 340 -0.37 -20.27 3.68
CA CYS A 340 -1.67 -20.63 4.22
C CYS A 340 -2.82 -19.89 3.50
N LYS A 341 -4.04 -20.07 4.00
CA LYS A 341 -5.24 -19.48 3.38
C LYS A 341 -5.62 -18.13 3.95
N SER A 342 -5.31 -17.92 5.22
CA SER A 342 -5.56 -16.64 5.89
C SER A 342 -4.38 -15.71 5.69
N ASP A 343 -4.70 -14.47 5.33
CA ASP A 343 -3.75 -13.37 5.19
C ASP A 343 -3.69 -12.55 6.49
N ASN A 344 -4.78 -12.54 7.26
CA ASN A 344 -4.91 -11.89 8.55
C ASN A 344 -5.65 -12.80 9.55
N TYR A 345 -5.51 -12.54 10.84
CA TYR A 345 -6.35 -13.10 11.91
C TYR A 345 -6.49 -12.13 13.07
N ILE A 346 -7.27 -12.47 14.10
CA ILE A 346 -7.53 -11.60 15.24
C ILE A 346 -6.88 -12.15 16.50
N ILE A 347 -6.26 -11.27 17.28
CA ILE A 347 -5.86 -11.54 18.65
C ILE A 347 -6.74 -10.78 19.64
N ARG A 348 -6.86 -11.36 20.83
CA ARG A 348 -7.45 -10.77 22.02
C ARG A 348 -6.35 -10.37 23.00
N THR A 349 -6.53 -9.23 23.65
CA THR A 349 -5.65 -8.73 24.72
C THR A 349 -6.52 -8.20 25.86
N CYS A 350 -6.08 -8.42 27.11
CA CYS A 350 -6.80 -7.93 28.30
C CYS A 350 -6.59 -6.42 28.51
N THR A 351 -5.49 -5.87 28.00
CA THR A 351 -5.18 -4.43 28.03
C THR A 351 -4.91 -3.93 26.62
N PRO A 352 -5.18 -2.65 26.30
CA PRO A 352 -4.87 -2.11 24.99
C PRO A 352 -3.38 -2.27 24.66
N ILE A 353 -3.06 -2.61 23.40
CA ILE A 353 -1.67 -2.60 22.90
C ILE A 353 -1.12 -1.17 23.04
N ASP A 354 0.16 -1.08 23.41
CA ASP A 354 0.87 0.19 23.52
C ASP A 354 0.68 1.04 22.24
N ARG A 355 0.18 2.26 22.45
CA ARG A 355 -0.04 3.24 21.40
C ARG A 355 1.23 3.57 20.64
N ASN A 356 2.39 3.57 21.30
CA ASN A 356 3.66 3.83 20.63
C ASN A 356 4.01 2.72 19.64
N LEU A 357 3.76 1.45 19.99
CA LEU A 357 3.92 0.32 19.07
C LEU A 357 2.97 0.42 17.88
N LEU A 358 1.69 0.75 18.15
CA LEU A 358 0.70 0.95 17.09
C LEU A 358 1.09 2.09 16.15
N LEU A 359 1.51 3.24 16.68
CA LEU A 359 1.95 4.36 15.88
C LEU A 359 3.21 3.98 15.08
N LYS A 360 4.22 3.40 15.73
CA LYS A 360 5.48 2.94 15.11
C LYS A 360 5.21 2.13 13.85
N ASN A 361 4.29 1.18 13.94
CA ASN A 361 3.93 0.30 12.83
C ASN A 361 2.82 0.86 11.92
N ASP A 362 2.43 2.14 12.07
CA ASP A 362 1.30 2.78 11.38
C ASP A 362 0.02 1.91 11.42
N TYR A 363 -0.23 1.33 12.59
CA TYR A 363 -1.32 0.40 12.93
C TYR A 363 -1.29 -0.93 12.15
N GLN A 364 -0.24 -1.21 11.37
CA GLN A 364 -0.03 -2.49 10.69
C GLN A 364 0.70 -3.46 11.61
N LEU A 365 -0.05 -4.35 12.25
CA LEU A 365 0.53 -5.40 13.09
C LEU A 365 0.69 -6.68 12.28
N THR A 366 1.84 -7.33 12.46
CA THR A 366 2.18 -8.63 11.88
C THR A 366 2.59 -9.62 12.97
N GLU A 367 2.73 -10.90 12.62
CA GLU A 367 3.19 -11.93 13.57
C GLU A 367 4.57 -11.62 14.20
N GLU A 368 5.42 -10.84 13.54
CA GLU A 368 6.71 -10.43 14.09
C GLU A 368 6.58 -9.46 15.27
N ASP A 369 5.46 -8.75 15.38
CA ASP A 369 5.19 -7.77 16.43
C ASP A 369 4.61 -8.42 17.70
N LEU A 370 4.12 -9.65 17.60
CA LEU A 370 3.54 -10.39 18.74
C LEU A 370 4.54 -10.57 19.89
N LYS A 371 5.84 -10.65 19.60
CA LYS A 371 6.91 -10.71 20.61
C LYS A 371 6.98 -9.46 21.51
N LEU A 372 6.38 -8.35 21.07
CA LEU A 372 6.33 -7.09 21.79
C LEU A 372 4.99 -6.85 22.51
N ILE A 373 4.03 -7.76 22.35
CA ILE A 373 2.69 -7.65 22.93
C ILE A 373 2.60 -8.66 24.07
N PRO A 374 2.57 -8.22 25.33
CA PRO A 374 2.40 -9.14 26.45
C PRO A 374 0.96 -9.66 26.50
N ASN A 375 0.79 -10.92 26.93
CA ASN A 375 -0.50 -11.52 27.30
C ASN A 375 -1.60 -11.33 26.22
N TYR A 376 -1.38 -11.96 25.06
CA TYR A 376 -2.40 -12.06 24.02
C TYR A 376 -2.88 -13.50 23.83
N GLU A 377 -4.08 -13.64 23.28
CA GLU A 377 -4.62 -14.90 22.82
C GLU A 377 -5.00 -14.80 21.35
N ILE A 378 -4.64 -15.81 20.57
CA ILE A 378 -5.07 -15.92 19.18
C ILE A 378 -6.50 -16.42 19.17
N LEU A 379 -7.41 -15.66 18.54
CA LEU A 379 -8.78 -16.14 18.35
C LEU A 379 -8.79 -17.18 17.25
N ASN A 380 -9.07 -18.43 17.62
CA ASN A 380 -9.32 -19.49 16.65
C ASN A 380 -10.53 -19.14 15.77
N ASN A 381 -10.55 -19.62 14.53
CA ASN A 381 -11.60 -19.31 13.54
C ASN A 381 -11.71 -17.81 13.17
N SER A 382 -10.68 -17.01 13.41
CA SER A 382 -10.66 -15.59 13.01
C SER A 382 -9.88 -15.33 11.72
N GLY A 383 -9.46 -16.39 11.02
CA GLY A 383 -8.67 -16.27 9.80
C GLY A 383 -9.42 -15.52 8.69
N ILE A 384 -8.81 -14.50 8.13
CA ILE A 384 -9.38 -13.64 7.09
C ILE A 384 -8.50 -13.76 5.85
N SER A 385 -9.09 -14.19 4.73
CA SER A 385 -8.49 -14.11 3.41
C SER A 385 -8.86 -12.76 2.80
N VAL A 386 -7.87 -11.97 2.41
CA VAL A 386 -8.04 -10.67 1.78
C VAL A 386 -7.83 -10.84 0.27
N LYS A 387 -8.73 -10.27 -0.50
CA LYS A 387 -8.65 -10.19 -1.96
C LYS A 387 -8.76 -8.73 -2.37
N LEU A 388 -8.15 -8.40 -3.50
CA LEU A 388 -8.25 -7.07 -4.09
C LEU A 388 -9.72 -6.68 -4.23
N LYS A 389 -10.01 -5.44 -3.86
CA LYS A 389 -11.36 -4.90 -3.86
C LYS A 389 -12.05 -5.14 -5.20
N ASP A 390 -11.36 -4.94 -6.32
CA ASP A 390 -11.99 -5.03 -7.64
C ASP A 390 -11.64 -6.32 -8.41
N SER A 391 -11.04 -7.32 -7.76
CA SER A 391 -10.63 -8.56 -8.44
C SER A 391 -11.76 -9.58 -8.54
N LYS A 392 -12.13 -9.86 -9.80
CA LYS A 392 -13.01 -10.98 -10.17
C LYS A 392 -12.26 -12.29 -10.41
N ASN A 393 -10.95 -12.24 -10.61
CA ASN A 393 -10.15 -13.36 -11.12
C ASN A 393 -9.11 -13.90 -10.13
N TYR A 394 -9.42 -13.86 -8.82
CA TYR A 394 -8.50 -14.39 -7.82
C TYR A 394 -8.48 -15.91 -7.82
N THR A 395 -7.44 -16.50 -7.24
CA THR A 395 -7.32 -17.95 -7.09
C THR A 395 -7.76 -18.36 -5.70
N ILE A 396 -8.71 -19.29 -5.61
CA ILE A 396 -9.15 -19.90 -4.34
C ILE A 396 -8.06 -20.85 -3.84
N THR A 397 -7.61 -21.75 -4.72
CA THR A 397 -6.54 -22.71 -4.44
C THR A 397 -5.62 -22.87 -5.64
N LYS A 398 -4.31 -22.93 -5.39
CA LYS A 398 -3.29 -23.33 -6.36
C LYS A 398 -2.47 -24.47 -5.75
N MET A 399 -2.41 -25.60 -6.44
CA MET A 399 -1.67 -26.78 -6.00
C MET A 399 -0.66 -27.19 -7.06
N SER A 400 0.51 -27.65 -6.62
CA SER A 400 1.38 -28.45 -7.47
C SER A 400 0.71 -29.79 -7.79
N VAL A 401 1.20 -30.47 -8.82
CA VAL A 401 0.78 -31.84 -9.18
C VAL A 401 0.77 -32.77 -7.98
N THR A 402 1.87 -32.83 -7.23
CA THR A 402 1.99 -33.71 -6.05
C THR A 402 0.93 -33.41 -4.99
N ASN A 403 0.74 -32.13 -4.64
CA ASN A 403 -0.24 -31.76 -3.62
C ASN A 403 -1.69 -32.01 -4.07
N PHE A 404 -1.95 -31.90 -5.38
CA PHE A 404 -3.24 -32.25 -5.95
C PHE A 404 -3.47 -33.76 -5.86
N LYS A 405 -2.48 -34.57 -6.24
CA LYS A 405 -2.53 -36.02 -6.09
C LYS A 405 -2.83 -36.43 -4.65
N ASP A 406 -2.06 -35.92 -3.68
CA ASP A 406 -2.24 -36.22 -2.26
C ASP A 406 -3.65 -35.88 -1.74
N ALA A 407 -4.23 -34.78 -2.24
CA ALA A 407 -5.58 -34.36 -1.88
C ALA A 407 -6.69 -35.25 -2.48
N PHE A 408 -6.48 -35.82 -3.66
CA PHE A 408 -7.53 -36.49 -4.44
C PHE A 408 -7.40 -38.02 -4.52
N THR A 409 -6.23 -38.61 -4.25
CA THR A 409 -6.00 -40.06 -4.33
C THR A 409 -6.98 -40.90 -3.50
N LYS A 410 -7.51 -40.36 -2.40
CA LYS A 410 -8.50 -41.07 -1.57
C LYS A 410 -9.91 -41.09 -2.16
N TYR A 411 -10.17 -40.25 -3.16
CA TYR A 411 -11.51 -40.00 -3.70
C TYR A 411 -11.63 -40.36 -5.19
N ILE A 412 -10.50 -40.46 -5.89
CA ILE A 412 -10.44 -40.57 -7.35
C ILE A 412 -9.38 -41.60 -7.75
N ASP A 413 -9.81 -42.66 -8.43
CA ASP A 413 -8.93 -43.62 -9.09
C ASP A 413 -8.26 -43.01 -10.34
N GLU A 414 -7.14 -43.58 -10.79
CA GLU A 414 -6.44 -43.13 -12.01
C GLU A 414 -6.05 -41.64 -11.97
N ILE A 415 -5.78 -41.11 -10.77
CA ILE A 415 -5.56 -39.68 -10.54
C ILE A 415 -4.37 -39.11 -11.34
N ASP A 416 -3.33 -39.90 -11.59
CA ASP A 416 -2.17 -39.46 -12.36
C ASP A 416 -2.55 -39.17 -13.83
N ASN A 417 -3.35 -40.05 -14.42
CA ASN A 417 -3.87 -39.87 -15.78
C ASN A 417 -4.80 -38.64 -15.84
N LYS A 418 -5.68 -38.47 -14.85
CA LYS A 418 -6.58 -37.30 -14.77
C LYS A 418 -5.81 -35.99 -14.59
N ILE A 419 -4.74 -35.97 -13.78
CA ILE A 419 -3.84 -34.83 -13.65
C ILE A 419 -3.18 -34.49 -14.98
N ALA A 420 -2.67 -35.49 -15.70
CA ALA A 420 -2.06 -35.30 -17.02
C ALA A 420 -3.05 -34.65 -18.00
N THR A 421 -4.30 -35.15 -18.04
CA THR A 421 -5.37 -34.55 -18.84
C THR A 421 -5.58 -33.07 -18.50
N LEU A 422 -5.64 -32.68 -17.22
CA LEU A 422 -5.84 -31.29 -16.81
C LEU A 422 -4.69 -30.35 -17.23
N ILE A 423 -3.48 -30.88 -17.40
CA ILE A 423 -2.27 -30.11 -17.67
C ILE A 423 -1.96 -30.04 -19.17
N PHE A 424 -2.29 -31.06 -19.94
CA PHE A 424 -2.07 -31.04 -21.38
C PHE A 424 -2.76 -29.85 -22.05
N TYR A 425 -2.10 -29.31 -23.07
CA TYR A 425 -2.67 -28.29 -23.92
C TYR A 425 -3.76 -28.91 -24.79
N CYS A 426 -4.89 -28.22 -24.90
CA CYS A 426 -6.00 -28.57 -25.79
C CYS A 426 -6.17 -27.57 -26.94
N ASP A 427 -5.23 -26.63 -27.08
CA ASP A 427 -5.22 -25.68 -28.20
C ASP A 427 -4.20 -26.10 -29.26
N LYS A 428 -4.59 -25.91 -30.52
CA LYS A 428 -3.79 -26.28 -31.69
C LYS A 428 -2.39 -25.65 -31.70
N LYS A 429 -2.20 -24.48 -31.07
CA LYS A 429 -0.94 -23.72 -31.12
C LYS A 429 0.09 -24.22 -30.11
N GLN A 430 -0.33 -24.90 -29.05
CA GLN A 430 0.55 -25.31 -27.95
C GLN A 430 0.57 -26.84 -27.74
N VAL A 431 -0.32 -27.59 -28.39
CA VAL A 431 -0.42 -29.06 -28.22
C VAL A 431 0.90 -29.79 -28.51
N ASN A 432 1.74 -29.22 -29.39
CA ASN A 432 3.09 -29.71 -29.68
C ASN A 432 4.03 -29.74 -28.45
N LYS A 433 3.68 -29.07 -27.36
CA LYS A 433 4.43 -29.09 -26.09
C LYS A 433 4.04 -30.26 -25.18
N ASN A 434 2.95 -30.97 -25.47
CA ASN A 434 2.46 -32.07 -24.64
C ASN A 434 3.46 -33.23 -24.46
N PRO A 435 4.27 -33.63 -25.45
CA PRO A 435 5.30 -34.66 -25.23
C PRO A 435 6.31 -34.28 -24.13
N THR A 436 6.75 -33.02 -24.10
CA THR A 436 7.63 -32.50 -23.03
C THR A 436 6.92 -32.52 -21.68
N ILE A 437 5.63 -32.17 -21.65
CA ILE A 437 4.83 -32.24 -20.42
C ILE A 437 4.70 -33.68 -19.94
N ALA A 438 4.40 -34.63 -20.83
CA ALA A 438 4.26 -36.04 -20.50
C ALA A 438 5.56 -36.58 -19.87
N ASN A 439 6.71 -36.26 -20.48
CA ASN A 439 8.01 -36.60 -19.92
C ASN A 439 8.22 -35.99 -18.52
N ASN A 440 7.94 -34.70 -18.34
CA ASN A 440 8.13 -34.03 -17.05
C ASN A 440 7.19 -34.54 -15.95
N LEU A 441 6.03 -35.10 -16.32
CA LEU A 441 5.07 -35.72 -15.41
C LEU A 441 5.27 -37.23 -15.27
N ASN A 442 6.26 -37.82 -15.95
CA ASN A 442 6.49 -39.27 -16.03
C ASN A 442 5.26 -40.06 -16.52
N VAL A 443 4.53 -39.53 -17.50
CA VAL A 443 3.35 -40.17 -18.09
C VAL A 443 3.78 -41.10 -19.22
N ASN A 444 3.46 -42.39 -19.09
CA ASN A 444 3.55 -43.33 -20.20
C ASN A 444 2.40 -43.05 -21.19
N ILE A 445 2.75 -42.61 -22.40
CA ILE A 445 1.78 -42.14 -23.39
C ILE A 445 0.85 -43.27 -23.88
N GLU A 446 1.36 -44.48 -24.06
CA GLU A 446 0.56 -45.62 -24.51
C GLU A 446 -0.50 -46.01 -23.47
N ASN A 447 -0.08 -46.10 -22.20
CA ASN A 447 -0.98 -46.37 -21.09
C ASN A 447 -2.01 -45.25 -20.91
N TYR A 448 -1.59 -43.98 -21.05
CA TYR A 448 -2.50 -42.84 -20.98
C TYR A 448 -3.55 -42.89 -22.11
N ILE A 449 -3.14 -43.19 -23.35
CA ILE A 449 -4.07 -43.34 -24.48
C ILE A 449 -5.05 -44.49 -24.23
N LYS A 450 -4.56 -45.63 -23.74
CA LYS A 450 -5.40 -46.77 -23.37
C LYS A 450 -6.43 -46.38 -22.31
N PHE A 451 -6.00 -45.70 -21.25
CA PHE A 451 -6.88 -45.14 -20.22
C PHE A 451 -7.96 -44.23 -20.82
N CYS A 452 -7.60 -43.31 -21.72
CA CYS A 452 -8.57 -42.41 -22.36
C CYS A 452 -9.65 -43.19 -23.14
N ASN A 453 -9.22 -44.16 -23.93
CA ASN A 453 -10.09 -44.94 -24.81
C ASN A 453 -10.98 -45.91 -24.01
N GLU A 454 -10.44 -46.55 -22.99
CA GLU A 454 -11.14 -47.59 -22.24
C GLU A 454 -12.01 -47.03 -21.12
N TYR A 455 -11.52 -46.03 -20.38
CA TYR A 455 -12.22 -45.47 -19.22
C TYR A 455 -13.26 -44.43 -19.65
N TYR A 456 -12.87 -43.45 -20.46
CA TYR A 456 -13.76 -42.35 -20.88
C TYR A 456 -14.47 -42.60 -22.21
N LYS A 457 -14.16 -43.69 -22.91
CA LYS A 457 -14.72 -44.01 -24.24
C LYS A 457 -14.52 -42.87 -25.26
N ILE A 458 -13.45 -42.08 -25.12
CA ILE A 458 -13.05 -41.06 -26.08
C ILE A 458 -11.89 -41.61 -26.88
N ASN A 459 -12.04 -41.68 -28.21
CA ASN A 459 -10.97 -42.09 -29.11
C ASN A 459 -9.87 -41.01 -29.17
N VAL A 460 -8.83 -41.17 -28.37
CA VAL A 460 -7.59 -40.38 -28.39
C VAL A 460 -6.54 -41.20 -29.11
N THR A 461 -6.10 -40.76 -30.29
CA THR A 461 -5.05 -41.44 -31.06
C THR A 461 -3.64 -40.93 -30.72
N SER A 462 -3.56 -39.71 -30.19
CA SER A 462 -2.30 -39.06 -29.83
C SER A 462 -2.52 -37.96 -28.79
N ILE A 463 -1.52 -37.68 -27.95
CA ILE A 463 -1.49 -36.49 -27.08
C ILE A 463 -1.34 -35.17 -27.86
N LEU A 464 -1.30 -35.24 -29.20
CA LEU A 464 -1.39 -34.09 -30.10
C LEU A 464 -2.82 -33.83 -30.61
N ASP A 465 -3.78 -34.72 -30.32
CA ASP A 465 -5.19 -34.53 -30.68
C ASP A 465 -5.87 -33.54 -29.73
N TYR A 466 -5.68 -32.26 -30.02
CA TYR A 466 -6.18 -31.16 -29.21
C TYR A 466 -7.72 -31.17 -29.07
N SER A 467 -8.44 -31.71 -30.07
CA SER A 467 -9.92 -31.78 -30.06
C SER A 467 -10.42 -32.85 -29.09
N ALA A 468 -9.87 -34.07 -29.19
CA ALA A 468 -10.21 -35.15 -28.27
C ALA A 468 -9.78 -34.82 -26.83
N LEU A 469 -8.58 -34.24 -26.65
CA LEU A 469 -8.09 -33.78 -25.35
C LEU A 469 -8.97 -32.68 -24.74
N GLY A 470 -9.54 -31.78 -25.54
CA GLY A 470 -10.46 -30.75 -25.07
C GLY A 470 -11.76 -31.33 -24.50
N LYS A 471 -12.33 -32.32 -25.19
CA LYS A 471 -13.52 -33.07 -24.71
C LYS A 471 -13.21 -33.82 -23.41
N LEU A 472 -12.10 -34.55 -23.41
CA LEU A 472 -11.63 -35.32 -22.25
C LEU A 472 -11.39 -34.41 -21.03
N THR A 473 -10.73 -33.27 -21.23
CA THR A 473 -10.49 -32.29 -20.17
C THR A 473 -11.80 -31.78 -19.55
N THR A 474 -12.83 -31.57 -20.37
CA THR A 474 -14.14 -31.15 -19.88
C THR A 474 -14.77 -32.24 -18.99
N LEU A 475 -14.71 -33.50 -19.41
CA LEU A 475 -15.22 -34.62 -18.60
C LEU A 475 -14.46 -34.76 -17.27
N VAL A 476 -13.12 -34.77 -17.31
CA VAL A 476 -12.28 -34.87 -16.11
C VAL A 476 -12.54 -33.70 -15.14
N LYS A 477 -12.67 -32.47 -15.66
CA LYS A 477 -13.02 -31.31 -14.82
C LYS A 477 -14.39 -31.48 -14.15
N ASN A 478 -15.37 -32.00 -14.87
CA ASN A 478 -16.72 -32.24 -14.33
C ASN A 478 -16.71 -33.32 -13.25
N GLU A 479 -15.99 -34.44 -13.46
CA GLU A 479 -15.85 -35.51 -12.47
C GLU A 479 -15.17 -34.99 -11.19
N ILE A 480 -14.06 -34.27 -11.31
CA ILE A 480 -13.36 -33.70 -10.15
C ILE A 480 -14.27 -32.70 -9.43
N LYS A 481 -15.03 -31.89 -10.17
CA LYS A 481 -16.00 -30.96 -9.58
C LYS A 481 -17.10 -31.69 -8.79
N GLN A 482 -17.66 -32.77 -9.35
CA GLN A 482 -18.63 -33.61 -8.65
C GLN A 482 -18.06 -34.20 -7.36
N VAL A 483 -16.81 -34.68 -7.39
CA VAL A 483 -16.13 -35.21 -6.20
C VAL A 483 -15.95 -34.12 -5.14
N ILE A 484 -15.50 -32.93 -5.52
CA ILE A 484 -15.36 -31.80 -4.58
C ILE A 484 -16.74 -31.44 -4.00
N ASP A 485 -17.77 -31.34 -4.83
CA ASP A 485 -19.10 -30.92 -4.40
C ASP A 485 -19.81 -31.95 -3.51
N ALA A 486 -19.52 -33.24 -3.70
CA ALA A 486 -20.04 -34.33 -2.87
C ALA A 486 -19.30 -34.50 -1.53
N ASN A 487 -18.09 -33.96 -1.37
CA ASN A 487 -17.24 -34.14 -0.18
C ASN A 487 -16.99 -32.82 0.53
N ILE A 488 -17.80 -32.52 1.57
CA ILE A 488 -17.72 -31.24 2.29
C ILE A 488 -16.35 -30.99 2.91
N ASP A 489 -15.71 -31.99 3.52
CA ASP A 489 -14.39 -31.82 4.14
C ASP A 489 -13.31 -31.46 3.11
N LEU A 490 -13.33 -32.10 1.94
CA LEU A 490 -12.42 -31.79 0.84
C LEU A 490 -12.69 -30.38 0.30
N LYS A 491 -13.96 -30.01 0.16
CA LYS A 491 -14.37 -28.68 -0.29
C LYS A 491 -13.94 -27.60 0.70
N GLU A 492 -14.17 -27.77 1.99
CA GLU A 492 -13.69 -26.84 3.02
C GLU A 492 -12.16 -26.77 3.04
N ALA A 493 -11.46 -27.89 2.87
CA ALA A 493 -10.01 -27.90 2.79
C ALA A 493 -9.48 -27.12 1.58
N LEU A 494 -10.11 -27.26 0.42
CA LEU A 494 -9.74 -26.54 -0.80
C LEU A 494 -10.06 -25.05 -0.72
N PHE A 495 -11.22 -24.66 -0.20
CA PHE A 495 -11.66 -23.27 -0.22
C PHE A 495 -11.12 -22.47 0.97
N GLN A 496 -11.06 -23.10 2.13
CA GLN A 496 -10.76 -22.45 3.39
C GLN A 496 -9.39 -22.87 3.93
N GLY A 497 -8.89 -24.05 3.56
CA GLY A 497 -7.70 -24.65 4.17
C GLY A 497 -8.01 -25.40 5.47
N LYS A 498 -9.28 -25.51 5.83
CA LYS A 498 -9.73 -26.21 7.04
C LYS A 498 -9.37 -27.69 6.95
N GLY A 499 -8.87 -28.27 8.04
CA GLY A 499 -8.29 -29.62 8.04
C GLY A 499 -6.87 -29.71 7.44
N TRP A 500 -6.45 -28.79 6.57
CA TRP A 500 -5.07 -28.73 6.05
C TRP A 500 -4.15 -27.83 6.87
N PHE A 501 -4.68 -26.76 7.45
CA PHE A 501 -3.97 -25.86 8.35
C PHE A 501 -4.62 -25.88 9.72
N ASN A 502 -3.83 -25.62 10.76
CA ASN A 502 -4.37 -25.40 12.10
C ASN A 502 -4.93 -23.95 12.19
N PRO A 503 -5.90 -23.68 13.10
CA PRO A 503 -6.28 -22.31 13.40
C PRO A 503 -5.06 -21.49 13.83
N PRO A 504 -4.99 -20.18 13.51
CA PRO A 504 -5.95 -19.38 12.76
C PRO A 504 -5.65 -19.33 11.24
N TYR A 505 -4.87 -20.29 10.71
CA TYR A 505 -4.28 -20.21 9.36
C TYR A 505 -5.18 -20.72 8.23
N TYR A 506 -6.36 -21.22 8.55
CA TYR A 506 -7.43 -21.42 7.58
C TYR A 506 -8.44 -20.27 7.65
N THR A 507 -9.05 -20.00 6.51
CA THR A 507 -9.95 -18.87 6.32
C THR A 507 -11.32 -19.16 6.91
N SER A 508 -11.81 -18.24 7.73
CA SER A 508 -13.18 -18.20 8.26
C SER A 508 -13.97 -17.01 7.71
N PHE A 509 -13.28 -16.01 7.14
CA PHE A 509 -13.88 -14.84 6.50
C PHE A 509 -13.14 -14.48 5.21
N LEU A 510 -13.89 -13.97 4.23
CA LEU A 510 -13.37 -13.46 2.98
C LEU A 510 -13.65 -11.96 2.87
N PHE A 511 -12.59 -11.18 2.72
CA PHE A 511 -12.72 -9.79 2.26
C PHE A 511 -12.53 -9.76 0.74
N SER A 512 -13.57 -9.37 0.01
CA SER A 512 -13.54 -9.17 -1.44
C SER A 512 -14.60 -8.15 -1.84
N HIS A 513 -14.43 -7.44 -2.96
CA HIS A 513 -15.46 -6.48 -3.42
C HIS A 513 -15.80 -5.40 -2.39
N GLY A 514 -14.81 -5.05 -1.55
CA GLY A 514 -14.96 -4.06 -0.47
C GLY A 514 -15.89 -4.51 0.66
N LYS A 515 -16.22 -5.81 0.73
CA LYS A 515 -17.11 -6.39 1.73
C LYS A 515 -16.42 -7.54 2.44
N LEU A 516 -16.73 -7.70 3.72
CA LEU A 516 -16.33 -8.85 4.52
C LEU A 516 -17.52 -9.82 4.58
N SER A 517 -17.28 -11.10 4.32
CA SER A 517 -18.32 -12.14 4.26
C SER A 517 -17.82 -13.47 4.81
N LYS A 518 -18.75 -14.36 5.18
CA LYS A 518 -18.52 -15.78 5.50
C LYS A 518 -18.90 -16.73 4.36
N GLU A 519 -19.32 -16.19 3.22
CA GLU A 519 -19.59 -16.96 2.01
C GLU A 519 -18.26 -17.38 1.38
N LEU A 520 -17.70 -18.46 1.92
CA LEU A 520 -16.41 -19.01 1.49
C LEU A 520 -16.58 -20.08 0.41
N LEU A 521 -17.75 -20.73 0.35
CA LEU A 521 -18.06 -21.77 -0.62
C LEU A 521 -18.87 -21.14 -1.76
N MET A 522 -18.21 -20.94 -2.90
CA MET A 522 -18.76 -20.23 -4.05
C MET A 522 -18.70 -21.08 -5.32
N PRO A 523 -19.49 -20.76 -6.36
CA PRO A 523 -19.35 -21.36 -7.68
C PRO A 523 -17.92 -21.18 -8.21
N TYR A 524 -17.40 -22.22 -8.86
CA TYR A 524 -16.01 -22.30 -9.27
C TYR A 524 -15.81 -23.14 -10.53
N HIS A 525 -14.63 -22.95 -11.11
CA HIS A 525 -14.09 -23.75 -12.19
C HIS A 525 -12.65 -24.19 -11.88
N ILE A 526 -12.24 -25.27 -12.55
CA ILE A 526 -10.88 -25.82 -12.48
C ILE A 526 -10.11 -25.33 -13.71
N ASP A 527 -8.93 -24.80 -13.46
CA ASP A 527 -8.05 -24.22 -14.48
C ASP A 527 -6.60 -24.64 -14.26
N ASN A 528 -5.75 -24.44 -15.26
CA ASN A 528 -4.31 -24.61 -15.11
C ASN A 528 -3.65 -23.30 -14.68
N GLY A 529 -2.68 -23.39 -13.78
CA GLY A 529 -1.97 -22.22 -13.29
C GLY A 529 -1.01 -21.63 -14.34
N SER A 530 -0.72 -20.33 -14.22
CA SER A 530 0.39 -19.72 -14.95
C SER A 530 1.72 -20.39 -14.56
N GLY A 531 2.54 -20.73 -15.57
CA GLY A 531 3.85 -21.37 -15.38
C GLY A 531 4.10 -22.63 -16.22
N ARG A 532 3.07 -23.19 -16.87
CA ARG A 532 3.19 -24.42 -17.70
C ARG A 532 4.27 -24.32 -18.77
N SER A 533 4.40 -23.17 -19.44
CA SER A 533 5.45 -22.91 -20.43
C SER A 533 6.87 -22.85 -19.86
N LYS A 534 7.01 -22.69 -18.53
CA LYS A 534 8.28 -22.66 -17.79
C LYS A 534 8.54 -23.98 -17.06
N GLY A 535 7.84 -25.06 -17.42
CA GLY A 535 7.95 -26.37 -16.78
C GLY A 535 7.37 -26.45 -15.36
N LYS A 536 6.58 -25.45 -14.93
CA LYS A 536 5.93 -25.45 -13.62
C LYS A 536 4.45 -25.76 -13.76
N TYR A 537 4.05 -26.95 -13.32
CA TYR A 537 2.68 -27.45 -13.49
C TYR A 537 1.86 -27.27 -12.22
N TYR A 538 0.74 -26.56 -12.35
CA TYR A 538 -0.17 -26.29 -11.26
C TYR A 538 -1.62 -26.47 -11.72
N ILE A 539 -2.45 -26.98 -10.81
CA ILE A 539 -3.89 -26.99 -10.96
C ILE A 539 -4.45 -25.91 -10.02
N THR A 540 -5.36 -25.10 -10.55
CA THR A 540 -5.98 -23.98 -9.84
C THR A 540 -7.48 -24.12 -9.79
N ILE A 541 -8.06 -23.71 -8.67
CA ILE A 541 -9.50 -23.53 -8.48
C ILE A 541 -9.74 -22.04 -8.38
N LYS A 542 -10.66 -21.53 -9.20
CA LYS A 542 -10.97 -20.10 -9.30
C LYS A 542 -12.49 -19.90 -9.21
N PRO A 543 -12.95 -18.73 -8.70
CA PRO A 543 -14.36 -18.36 -8.76
C PRO A 543 -14.84 -18.31 -10.21
N ASN A 544 -16.14 -18.53 -10.42
CA ASN A 544 -16.78 -18.35 -11.73
C ASN A 544 -16.93 -16.89 -12.15
#